data_AF-A0A944P1E8-F1
#
_entry.id   AF-A0A944P1E8-F1
#
_cell.length_a   1.000
_cell.length_b   1.000
_cell.length_c   1.000
_cell.angle_alpha   90.00
_cell.angle_beta   90.00
_cell.angle_gamma   90.00
#
_symmetry.space_group_name_H-M   'P 1'
#
loop_
_entity.id
_entity.type
_entity.pdbx_description
1 polymer ?
#
loop_
_entity_poly.entity_id
_entity_poly.type
_entity_poly.pdbx_seq_one_letter_code
_entity_poly.pdbx_strand_id
1 'polypeptide(L)' 'MAYRFTSNNRGGDSSTLTAEAVILHTGSDRAEPAVSLRITGGAQSRLIYVTLDRLEELLTGVRDTARQAAADFHQGPRSV' A
#
# COMPACT_ATOMS: atom_id res chain seq x y z
N MET A 1 0.70 11.24 13.08
CA MET A 1 -0.61 11.02 12.44
C MET A 1 -0.55 9.73 11.65
N ALA A 2 -1.57 8.88 11.74
CA ALA A 2 -1.69 7.64 10.99
C ALA A 2 -2.82 7.79 9.96
N TYR A 3 -2.59 7.36 8.72
CA TYR A 3 -3.63 7.33 7.69
C TYR A 3 -4.20 5.92 7.58
N ARG A 4 -5.52 5.81 7.39
CA ARG A 4 -6.20 4.52 7.22
C ARG A 4 -7.17 4.57 6.04
N PHE A 5 -7.01 3.61 5.13
CA PHE A 5 -7.95 3.34 4.05
C PHE A 5 -8.58 1.98 4.28
N THR A 6 -9.90 1.88 4.07
CA THR A 6 -10.62 0.61 4.18
C THR A 6 -11.38 0.38 2.88
N SER A 7 -11.23 -0.81 2.30
CA SER A 7 -12.01 -1.27 1.15
C SER A 7 -12.90 -2.42 1.58
N ASN A 8 -14.20 -2.29 1.29
CA ASN A 8 -15.15 -3.37 1.51
C ASN A 8 -15.39 -4.07 0.17
N ASN A 9 -14.98 -5.33 0.05
CA ASN A 9 -15.31 -6.12 -1.14
C ASN A 9 -16.74 -6.66 -1.03
N ARG A 10 -17.42 -6.82 -2.17
CA ARG A 10 -18.83 -7.29 -2.23
C ARG A 10 -19.07 -8.66 -1.56
N GLY A 11 -18.03 -9.43 -1.25
CA GLY A 11 -18.09 -10.72 -0.56
C GLY A 11 -18.03 -10.66 0.97
N GLY A 12 -18.02 -9.47 1.58
CA GLY A 12 -17.97 -9.30 3.04
C GLY A 12 -16.56 -9.22 3.63
N ASP A 13 -15.54 -9.58 2.86
CA ASP A 13 -14.15 -9.35 3.24
C ASP A 13 -13.80 -7.86 3.15
N SER A 14 -13.27 -7.32 4.27
CA SER A 14 -12.72 -5.98 4.32
C SER A 14 -11.19 -6.03 4.34
N SER A 15 -10.58 -5.12 3.60
CA SER A 15 -9.14 -4.89 3.64
C SER A 15 -8.88 -3.50 4.17
N THR A 16 -7.85 -3.37 5.00
CA THR A 16 -7.41 -2.10 5.57
C THR A 16 -5.95 -1.87 5.24
N LEU A 17 -5.63 -0.69 4.74
CA LEU A 17 -4.28 -0.17 4.57
C LEU A 17 -4.05 0.93 5.61
N THR A 18 -3.06 0.76 6.49
CA THR A 18 -2.61 1.80 7.43
C THR A 18 -1.22 2.28 7.07
N ALA A 19 -1.00 3.59 7.18
CA ALA A 19 0.29 4.24 7.01
C ALA A 19 0.66 5.01 8.28
N GLU A 20 1.82 4.69 8.87
CA GLU A 20 2.29 5.33 10.11
C GLU A 20 3.75 5.76 9.97
N ALA A 21 4.06 6.98 10.44
CA ALA A 21 5.43 7.47 10.52
C ALA A 21 6.19 6.69 11.59
N VAL A 22 7.37 6.18 11.24
CA VAL A 22 8.24 5.41 12.14
C VAL A 22 9.68 5.87 11.99
N ILE A 23 10.49 5.55 13.00
CA ILE A 23 11.94 5.71 12.96
C ILE A 23 12.54 4.31 12.93
N LEU A 24 13.29 3.99 11.88
CA LEU A 24 14.00 2.73 11.74
C LEU A 24 15.37 2.85 12.40
N HIS A 25 15.72 1.84 13.19
CA HIS A 25 17.04 1.64 13.73
C HIS A 25 17.65 0.44 13.02
N THR A 26 18.15 0.65 11.80
CA THR A 26 19.04 -0.34 11.17
C THR A 26 20.30 -0.35 12.03
N GLY A 27 20.89 -1.50 12.36
CA GLY A 27 21.94 -1.64 13.41
C GLY A 27 23.25 -0.82 13.27
N SER A 28 23.27 0.19 12.40
CA SER A 28 24.12 1.36 12.46
C SER A 28 23.57 2.41 13.45
N ASP A 29 24.43 3.29 13.99
CA ASP A 29 23.99 4.36 14.91
C ASP A 29 23.07 5.43 14.29
N ARG A 30 22.63 5.26 13.03
CA ARG A 30 21.80 6.23 12.33
C ARG A 30 20.33 5.81 12.31
N ALA A 31 19.54 6.54 13.09
CA ALA A 31 18.08 6.51 13.01
C ALA A 31 17.60 7.07 11.65
N GLU A 32 16.72 6.35 10.97
CA GLU A 32 16.21 6.72 9.64
C GLU A 32 14.69 6.90 9.66
N PRO A 33 14.17 8.10 9.32
CA PRO A 33 12.73 8.31 9.17
C PRO A 33 12.16 7.47 8.03
N ALA A 34 11.03 6.82 8.28
CA ALA A 34 10.33 6.00 7.30
C ALA A 34 8.80 6.03 7.51
N VAL A 35 8.09 5.43 6.57
CA VAL A 35 6.65 5.13 6.70
C VAL A 35 6.49 3.62 6.74
N SER A 36 5.79 3.13 7.76
CA SER A 36 5.31 1.75 7.79
C SER A 36 3.96 1.67 7.07
N LEU A 37 3.83 0.73 6.16
CA LEU A 37 2.58 0.45 5.43
C LEU A 37 2.15 -0.96 5.77
N ARG A 38 1.00 -1.09 6.42
CA ARG A 38 0.39 -2.38 6.76
C ARG A 38 -0.88 -2.58 5.97
N ILE A 39 -0.97 -3.71 5.28
CA ILE A 39 -2.17 -4.17 4.59
C ILE A 39 -2.69 -5.38 5.34
N THR A 40 -3.91 -5.28 5.85
CA THR A 40 -4.62 -6.38 6.53
C THR A 40 -5.87 -6.73 5.74
N GLY A 41 -6.10 -8.01 5.47
CA GLY A 41 -7.33 -8.49 4.82
C GLY A 41 -7.55 -9.97 5.15
N GLY A 42 -8.75 -10.30 5.64
CA GLY A 42 -9.05 -11.65 6.14
C GLY A 42 -8.02 -12.10 7.19
N ALA A 43 -7.48 -13.31 7.03
CA ALA A 43 -6.44 -13.87 7.90
C ALA A 43 -5.00 -13.41 7.55
N GLN A 44 -4.82 -12.57 6.52
CA GLN A 44 -3.51 -12.16 6.04
C GLN A 44 -3.18 -10.72 6.45
N SER A 45 -1.93 -10.50 6.87
CA SER A 45 -1.36 -9.17 7.11
C SER A 45 0.02 -9.11 6.47
N ARG A 46 0.30 -8.02 5.74
CA ARG A 46 1.62 -7.71 5.19
C ARG A 46 2.07 -6.35 5.70
N LEU A 47 3.34 -6.23 6.02
CA LEU A 47 3.96 -5.00 6.52
C LEU A 47 5.20 -4.71 5.67
N ILE A 48 5.32 -3.48 5.21
CA ILE A 48 6.55 -2.98 4.57
C ILE A 48 6.96 -1.66 5.23
N TYR A 49 8.26 -1.40 5.22
CA TYR A 49 8.82 -0.11 5.62
C TYR A 49 9.38 0.58 4.38
N VAL A 50 9.05 1.85 4.23
CA VAL A 50 9.43 2.65 3.07
C VAL A 50 10.18 3.87 3.57
N THR A 51 11.46 3.94 3.22
CA THR A 51 12.32 5.09 3.51
C THR A 51 11.87 6.29 2.67
N LEU A 52 12.20 7.50 3.12
CA LEU A 52 11.73 8.72 2.48
C LEU A 52 12.20 8.86 1.02
N ASP A 53 13.41 8.39 0.70
CA ASP A 53 13.97 8.42 -0.67
C ASP A 53 13.21 7.52 -1.65
N ARG A 54 12.45 6.53 -1.15
CA ARG A 54 11.67 5.58 -1.95
C ARG A 54 10.18 5.86 -1.99
N LEU A 55 9.70 6.83 -1.22
CA LEU A 55 8.27 7.10 -1.10
C LEU A 55 7.67 7.59 -2.43
N GLU A 56 8.37 8.47 -3.15
CA GLU A 56 7.91 9.00 -4.44
C GLU A 56 7.85 7.91 -5.52
N GLU A 57 8.85 7.04 -5.56
CA GLU A 57 8.89 5.87 -6.45
C GLU A 57 7.68 4.96 -6.22
N LEU A 58 7.40 4.64 -4.94
CA LEU A 58 6.25 3.82 -4.57
C LEU A 58 4.93 4.46 -5.00
N LEU A 59 4.72 5.74 -4.70
CA LEU A 59 3.47 6.45 -5.02
C LEU A 59 3.25 6.53 -6.53
N THR A 60 4.33 6.71 -7.30
CA THR A 60 4.27 6.68 -8.77
C THR A 60 3.86 5.30 -9.26
N GLY A 61 4.51 4.23 -8.78
CA GLY A 61 4.15 2.85 -9.17
C GLY A 61 2.72 2.46 -8.80
N VAL A 62 2.23 2.89 -7.63
CA VAL A 62 0.83 2.67 -7.22
C VAL A 62 -0.13 3.39 -8.16
N ARG A 63 0.16 4.65 -8.51
CA ARG A 63 -0.67 5.44 -9.44
C ARG A 63 -0.74 4.80 -10.82
N ASP A 64 0.40 4.35 -11.35
CA ASP A 64 0.46 3.74 -12.67
C ASP A 64 -0.26 2.39 -12.70
N THR A 65 -0.10 1.57 -11.65
CA THR A 65 -0.85 0.32 -11.50
C THR A 65 -2.36 0.58 -11.43
N ALA A 66 -2.80 1.59 -10.67
CA ALA A 66 -4.21 1.95 -10.59
C ALA A 66 -4.76 2.45 -11.94
N ARG A 67 -3.97 3.21 -12.71
CA ARG A 67 -4.34 3.64 -14.06
C ARG A 67 -4.48 2.46 -15.01
N GLN A 68 -3.56 1.49 -14.93
CA GLN A 68 -3.63 0.27 -15.74
C GLN A 68 -4.88 -0.54 -15.40
N ALA A 69 -5.13 -0.80 -14.11
CA ALA A 69 -6.34 -1.51 -13.67
C ALA A 69 -7.63 -0.81 -14.10
N ALA A 70 -7.65 0.53 -14.06
CA ALA A 70 -8.77 1.31 -14.58
C ALA A 70 -8.92 1.11 -16.10
N ALA A 71 -7.84 1.18 -16.87
CA ALA A 71 -7.88 0.94 -18.32
C ALA A 71 -8.42 -0.47 -18.65
N ASP A 72 -7.95 -1.50 -17.94
CA ASP A 72 -8.40 -2.88 -18.11
C ASP A 72 -9.89 -3.05 -17.76
N PHE A 73 -10.36 -2.40 -16.69
CA PHE A 73 -11.77 -2.42 -16.30
C PHE A 73 -12.68 -1.81 -17.37
N HIS A 74 -12.27 -0.67 -17.97
CA HIS A 74 -13.05 -0.01 -19.02
C HIS A 74 -13.11 -0.82 -20.33
N GLN A 75 -12.18 -1.76 -20.57
CA GLN A 75 -12.20 -2.59 -21.78
C GLN A 75 -13.20 -3.77 -21.71
N GLY A 76 -13.82 -4.03 -20.56
CA GLY A 76 -14.75 -5.15 -20.35
C GLY A 76 -14.09 -6.53 -20.48
N PRO A 77 -14.67 -7.61 -19.94
CA PRO A 77 -14.18 -8.95 -20.23
C PRO A 77 -14.38 -9.17 -21.73
N ARG A 78 -13.28 -9.30 -22.48
CA ARG A 78 -13.33 -9.83 -23.84
C ARG A 78 -13.93 -11.23 -23.73
N SER A 79 -15.21 -11.36 -24.06
CA SER A 79 -15.87 -12.66 -24.22
C SER A 79 -15.10 -13.42 -25.30
N VAL A 80 -14.43 -14.49 -24.86
CA VAL A 80 -13.92 -15.56 -25.72
C VAL A 80 -14.84 -16.75 -25.56
#